data_AF-A0A9E7UA54-F1
#
_entry.id   AF-A0A9E7UA54-F1
#
_cell.length_a   1.000
_cell.length_b   1.000
_cell.length_c   1.000
_cell.angle_alpha   90.00
_cell.angle_beta   90.00
_cell.angle_gamma   90.00
#
_symmetry.space_group_name_H-M   'P 1'
#
loop_
_entity.id
_entity.type
_entity.pdbx_description
1 polymer ?
#
loop_
_entity_poly.entity_id
_entity_poly.type
_entity_poly.pdbx_seq_one_letter_code
_entity_poly.pdbx_strand_id
1 'polypeptide(L)'
;MQRRVATIYFVFFLVMGASAYSVIAVADSPQMELSGEELAQGDSFQVGDETYTVSTIEAEEGSVVGELVWTNESARYTETVSSNTTLNPAQFAFDGQDARYTTTLADGDSVEFNGSAATVDLNASAGSFDLVRDGNVTTTVAVNDSFAYEGNSTTVYSVTEDGATLVWGEPYTIYADNATRTFRAVQTFNVSQRLAADSAVENQTVTRDDGNEYVVYRANGTTELLSSYLPAPDEAVISEGSTVTYARNEAVVENVSADGVRFAWTGPSENSVELEEGSNVTLSDVQHVVYFPDEEHVQLSPDVGEYQETRKTQDAFKQRQNGLWGVTILSGASTFLIIALAFLPTKD
;
A
#
# COMPACT_ATOMS: atom_id res chain seq x y z
N MET A 1 -44.62 68.07 27.69
CA MET A 1 -44.56 67.46 26.34
C MET A 1 -43.58 66.30 26.22
N GLN A 2 -42.42 66.30 26.91
CA GLN A 2 -41.38 65.27 26.79
C GLN A 2 -41.83 63.82 27.08
N ARG A 3 -42.70 63.59 28.07
CA ARG A 3 -43.14 62.21 28.42
C ARG A 3 -43.94 61.51 27.32
N ARG A 4 -44.74 62.24 26.53
CA ARG A 4 -45.53 61.65 25.43
C ARG A 4 -44.68 61.28 24.22
N VAL A 5 -43.63 62.06 23.96
CA VAL A 5 -42.67 61.81 22.87
C VAL A 5 -41.79 60.61 23.22
N ALA A 6 -41.36 60.47 24.47
CA ALA A 6 -40.60 59.30 24.94
C ALA A 6 -41.38 57.98 24.80
N THR A 7 -42.69 57.98 25.08
CA THR A 7 -43.54 56.79 24.91
C THR A 7 -43.64 56.33 23.45
N ILE A 8 -43.69 57.26 22.50
CA ILE A 8 -43.77 56.92 21.07
C ILE A 8 -42.47 56.25 20.61
N TYR A 9 -41.31 56.78 21.00
CA TYR A 9 -40.02 56.17 20.67
C TYR A 9 -39.81 54.82 21.37
N PHE A 10 -40.23 54.68 22.63
CA PHE A 10 -40.20 53.41 23.35
C PHE A 10 -41.00 52.31 22.62
N VAL A 11 -42.24 52.61 22.21
CA VAL A 11 -43.09 51.66 21.49
C VAL A 11 -42.47 51.31 20.12
N PHE A 12 -41.92 52.30 19.43
CA PHE A 12 -41.25 52.10 18.14
C PHE A 12 -40.05 51.15 18.25
N PHE A 13 -39.15 51.38 19.21
CA PHE A 13 -37.97 50.52 19.40
C PHE A 13 -38.33 49.13 19.91
N LEU A 14 -39.40 48.99 20.71
CA LEU A 14 -39.89 47.69 21.16
C LEU A 14 -40.45 46.86 20.00
N VAL A 15 -41.25 47.47 19.11
CA VAL A 15 -41.78 46.81 17.91
C VAL A 15 -40.64 46.41 16.97
N MET A 16 -39.65 47.29 16.76
CA MET A 16 -38.47 46.97 15.96
C MET A 16 -37.67 45.79 16.56
N GLY A 17 -37.39 45.81 17.86
CA GLY A 17 -36.70 44.71 18.53
C GLY A 17 -37.45 43.38 18.44
N ALA A 18 -38.77 43.38 18.68
CA ALA A 18 -39.60 42.18 18.58
C ALA A 18 -39.67 41.64 17.14
N SER A 19 -39.77 42.53 16.15
CA SER A 19 -39.79 42.13 14.73
C SER A 19 -38.46 41.54 14.28
N ALA A 20 -37.32 42.13 14.66
CA ALA A 20 -36.00 41.58 14.36
C ALA A 20 -35.78 40.21 15.02
N TYR A 21 -36.19 40.04 16.27
CA TYR A 21 -36.11 38.76 16.99
C TYR A 21 -36.96 37.66 16.33
N SER A 22 -38.17 37.99 15.86
CA SER A 22 -39.03 37.02 15.16
C SER A 22 -38.45 36.51 13.85
N VAL A 23 -37.70 37.34 13.12
CA VAL A 23 -37.01 36.94 11.88
C VAL A 23 -35.81 36.05 12.18
N ILE A 24 -35.07 36.30 13.26
CA ILE A 24 -33.95 35.44 13.68
C ILE A 24 -34.45 34.05 14.12
N ALA A 25 -35.57 33.98 14.83
CA ALA A 25 -36.07 32.74 15.42
C ALA A 25 -36.68 31.74 14.42
N VAL A 26 -37.01 32.19 13.21
CA VAL A 26 -37.68 31.39 12.17
C VAL A 26 -36.77 31.16 10.95
N ALA A 27 -35.62 31.82 10.87
CA ALA A 27 -34.70 31.67 9.76
C ALA A 27 -33.85 30.40 9.93
N ASP A 28 -34.13 29.38 9.13
CA ASP A 28 -33.26 28.22 8.98
C ASP A 28 -31.95 28.64 8.28
N SER A 29 -30.82 28.10 8.76
CA SER A 29 -29.53 28.29 8.10
C SER A 29 -29.54 27.59 6.73
N PRO A 30 -28.94 28.20 5.68
CA PRO A 30 -28.79 27.51 4.40
C PRO A 30 -27.94 26.26 4.60
N GLN A 31 -28.55 25.10 4.38
CA GLN A 31 -27.85 23.81 4.40
C GLN A 31 -26.95 23.71 3.18
N MET A 32 -25.78 23.12 3.35
CA MET A 32 -24.88 22.84 2.25
C MET A 32 -25.32 21.51 1.64
N GLU A 33 -26.03 21.58 0.51
CA GLU A 33 -26.30 20.42 -0.33
C GLU A 33 -25.28 20.46 -1.46
N LEU A 34 -24.35 19.50 -1.45
CA LEU A 34 -23.40 19.33 -2.54
C LEU A 34 -23.84 18.16 -3.40
N SER A 35 -23.59 18.28 -4.71
CA SER A 35 -23.72 17.15 -5.63
C SER A 35 -22.66 16.11 -5.31
N GLY A 36 -23.04 14.91 -4.86
CA GLY A 36 -22.11 13.83 -4.55
C GLY A 36 -22.79 12.72 -3.74
N GLU A 37 -22.15 11.54 -3.70
CA GLU A 37 -22.53 10.49 -2.76
C GLU A 37 -21.88 10.77 -1.41
N GLU A 38 -22.60 10.47 -0.34
CA GLU A 38 -22.12 10.54 1.04
C GLU A 38 -21.54 9.18 1.41
N LEU A 39 -20.25 9.17 1.73
CA LEU A 39 -19.45 7.97 1.91
C LEU A 39 -18.96 7.88 3.36
N ALA A 40 -19.19 6.75 4.00
CA ALA A 40 -18.65 6.44 5.31
C ALA A 40 -17.31 5.69 5.22
N GLN A 41 -16.62 5.54 6.35
CA GLN A 41 -15.42 4.71 6.41
C GLN A 41 -15.71 3.26 5.97
N GLY A 42 -14.89 2.74 5.06
CA GLY A 42 -15.03 1.42 4.46
C GLY A 42 -15.90 1.39 3.20
N ASP A 43 -16.61 2.47 2.88
CA ASP A 43 -17.35 2.56 1.62
C ASP A 43 -16.40 2.70 0.44
N SER A 44 -16.83 2.16 -0.71
CA SER A 44 -16.07 2.24 -1.96
C SER A 44 -16.92 2.86 -3.06
N PHE A 45 -16.26 3.64 -3.90
CA PHE A 45 -16.88 4.32 -5.04
C PHE A 45 -15.92 4.33 -6.22
N GLN A 46 -16.45 4.55 -7.42
CA GLN A 46 -15.68 4.50 -8.65
C GLN A 46 -15.58 5.88 -9.30
N VAL A 47 -14.37 6.28 -9.67
CA VAL A 47 -14.10 7.46 -10.49
C VAL A 47 -13.33 6.99 -11.72
N GLY A 48 -13.85 7.24 -12.92
CA GLY A 48 -13.27 6.67 -14.14
C GLY A 48 -13.19 5.14 -14.07
N ASP A 49 -11.97 4.61 -14.22
CA ASP A 49 -11.68 3.17 -14.14
C ASP A 49 -11.13 2.75 -12.75
N GLU A 50 -10.94 3.69 -11.83
CA GLU A 50 -10.33 3.44 -10.52
C GLU A 50 -11.40 3.33 -9.43
N THR A 51 -11.26 2.31 -8.57
CA THR A 51 -12.09 2.14 -7.37
C THR A 51 -11.34 2.67 -6.16
N TYR A 52 -11.94 3.64 -5.48
CA TYR A 52 -11.44 4.24 -4.26
C TYR A 52 -12.24 3.70 -3.07
N THR A 53 -11.57 3.49 -1.93
CA THR A 53 -12.19 3.13 -0.66
C THR A 53 -11.86 4.19 0.37
N VAL A 54 -12.84 4.62 1.17
CA VAL A 54 -12.60 5.51 2.31
C VAL A 54 -11.89 4.70 3.41
N SER A 55 -10.59 4.92 3.57
CA SER A 55 -9.73 4.25 4.54
C SER A 55 -9.99 4.76 5.95
N THR A 56 -10.02 6.09 6.11
CA THR A 56 -10.17 6.77 7.40
C THR A 56 -10.99 8.05 7.27
N ILE A 57 -11.70 8.39 8.35
CA ILE A 57 -12.28 9.71 8.61
C ILE A 57 -11.97 9.99 10.08
N GLU A 58 -11.28 11.09 10.36
CA GLU A 58 -10.82 11.43 11.72
C GLU A 58 -11.00 12.93 12.01
N ALA A 59 -11.37 13.24 13.25
CA ALA A 59 -11.46 14.61 13.73
C ALA A 59 -10.14 15.07 14.37
N GLU A 60 -9.51 16.10 13.81
CA GLU A 60 -8.27 16.71 14.28
C GLU A 60 -8.45 18.18 14.68
N GLU A 61 -8.20 18.55 15.95
CA GLU A 61 -8.14 19.94 16.46
C GLU A 61 -9.18 20.94 15.87
N GLY A 62 -10.42 20.49 15.64
CA GLY A 62 -11.51 21.32 15.11
C GLY A 62 -11.67 21.29 13.58
N SER A 63 -11.01 20.34 12.89
CA SER A 63 -11.18 19.98 11.49
C SER A 63 -11.47 18.47 11.38
N VAL A 64 -12.06 18.05 10.27
CA VAL A 64 -12.17 16.63 9.89
C VAL A 64 -11.26 16.39 8.69
N VAL A 65 -10.52 15.29 8.74
CA VAL A 65 -9.65 14.81 7.66
C VAL A 65 -10.06 13.38 7.31
N GLY A 66 -9.69 12.93 6.12
CA GLY A 66 -9.92 11.56 5.71
C GLY A 66 -8.85 11.06 4.75
N GLU A 67 -8.90 9.78 4.43
CA GLU A 67 -7.99 9.15 3.48
C GLU A 67 -8.79 8.27 2.53
N LEU A 68 -8.54 8.41 1.23
CA LEU A 68 -8.93 7.42 0.24
C LEU A 68 -7.75 6.51 -0.07
N VAL A 69 -8.00 5.22 -0.20
CA VAL A 69 -7.04 4.25 -0.74
C VAL A 69 -7.55 3.64 -2.03
N TRP A 70 -6.65 3.38 -2.96
CA TRP A 70 -6.94 2.68 -4.20
C TRP A 70 -5.74 1.84 -4.66
N THR A 71 -6.02 0.77 -5.40
CA THR A 71 -4.98 -0.15 -5.89
C THR A 71 -4.76 0.04 -7.38
N ASN A 72 -3.54 0.40 -7.76
CA ASN A 72 -3.08 0.35 -9.15
C ASN A 72 -2.60 -1.07 -9.49
N GLU A 73 -3.46 -1.87 -10.08
CA GLU A 73 -3.17 -3.27 -10.48
C GLU A 73 -2.05 -3.40 -11.53
N SER A 74 -1.69 -2.30 -12.20
CA SER A 74 -0.71 -2.28 -13.29
C SER A 74 0.46 -1.33 -13.03
N ALA A 75 0.79 -1.09 -11.76
CA ALA A 75 1.94 -0.27 -11.40
C ALA A 75 3.22 -0.91 -11.95
N ARG A 76 4.06 -0.09 -12.60
CA ARG A 76 5.29 -0.56 -13.24
C ARG A 76 6.43 -0.60 -12.22
N TYR A 77 7.00 -1.78 -12.03
CA TYR A 77 8.18 -2.02 -11.20
C TYR A 77 9.37 -2.42 -12.06
N THR A 78 10.56 -2.09 -11.56
CA THR A 78 11.79 -2.31 -12.30
C THR A 78 12.94 -2.52 -11.34
N GLU A 79 13.82 -3.47 -11.65
CA GLU A 79 15.01 -3.75 -10.84
C GLU A 79 16.19 -4.09 -11.74
N THR A 80 17.37 -3.53 -11.43
CA THR A 80 18.61 -3.84 -12.14
C THR A 80 19.45 -4.80 -11.32
N VAL A 81 19.69 -5.98 -11.86
CA VAL A 81 20.61 -6.96 -11.28
C VAL A 81 21.96 -6.83 -11.96
N SER A 82 23.00 -6.58 -11.17
CA SER A 82 24.37 -6.48 -11.69
C SER A 82 24.85 -7.77 -12.35
N SER A 83 25.73 -7.62 -13.33
CA SER A 83 26.44 -8.77 -13.90
C SER A 83 27.25 -9.48 -12.81
N ASN A 84 27.40 -10.79 -12.93
CA ASN A 84 28.02 -11.70 -11.98
C ASN A 84 27.25 -11.88 -10.65
N THR A 85 25.96 -11.52 -10.60
CA THR A 85 25.08 -11.86 -9.48
C THR A 85 24.55 -13.28 -9.61
N THR A 86 24.58 -14.03 -8.51
CA THR A 86 23.98 -15.36 -8.39
C THR A 86 22.55 -15.25 -7.85
N LEU A 87 21.58 -15.76 -8.59
CA LEU A 87 20.16 -15.78 -8.24
C LEU A 87 19.72 -17.21 -7.92
N ASN A 88 18.93 -17.36 -6.86
CA ASN A 88 18.38 -18.66 -6.48
C ASN A 88 17.15 -19.02 -7.36
N PRO A 89 16.75 -20.31 -7.43
CA PRO A 89 15.65 -20.75 -8.30
C PRO A 89 14.26 -20.22 -7.89
N ALA A 90 14.11 -19.68 -6.69
CA ALA A 90 12.89 -19.01 -6.24
C ALA A 90 12.83 -17.54 -6.69
N GLN A 91 13.98 -16.91 -6.95
CA GLN A 91 14.09 -15.51 -7.39
C GLN A 91 14.08 -15.39 -8.91
N PHE A 92 14.70 -16.32 -9.63
CA PHE A 92 14.88 -16.25 -11.07
C PHE A 92 14.59 -17.59 -11.73
N ALA A 93 13.79 -17.56 -12.79
CA ALA A 93 13.55 -18.70 -13.66
C ALA A 93 13.36 -18.26 -15.11
N PHE A 94 13.68 -19.16 -16.03
CA PHE A 94 13.51 -18.96 -17.48
C PHE A 94 12.95 -20.22 -18.12
N ASP A 95 12.43 -20.09 -19.33
CA ASP A 95 11.86 -21.23 -20.07
C ASP A 95 12.95 -22.25 -20.44
N GLY A 96 12.67 -23.53 -20.22
CA GLY A 96 13.62 -24.61 -20.43
C GLY A 96 14.73 -24.74 -19.38
N GLN A 97 14.59 -24.11 -18.21
CA GLN A 97 15.55 -24.26 -17.10
C GLN A 97 15.56 -25.70 -16.55
N ASP A 98 16.72 -26.36 -16.59
CA ASP A 98 16.85 -27.76 -16.18
C ASP A 98 16.92 -27.94 -14.65
N ALA A 99 17.58 -27.00 -13.95
CA ALA A 99 17.93 -27.15 -12.54
C ALA A 99 16.94 -26.48 -11.58
N ARG A 100 15.64 -26.52 -11.89
CA ARG A 100 14.57 -25.98 -11.05
C ARG A 100 13.47 -27.01 -10.82
N TYR A 101 13.21 -27.30 -9.56
CA TYR A 101 12.22 -28.28 -9.13
C TYR A 101 11.19 -27.61 -8.25
N THR A 102 9.94 -28.06 -8.37
CA THR A 102 8.81 -27.52 -7.60
C THR A 102 7.93 -28.64 -7.10
N THR A 103 7.36 -28.46 -5.91
CA THR A 103 6.26 -29.30 -5.40
C THR A 103 5.28 -28.44 -4.64
N THR A 104 4.05 -28.91 -4.46
CA THR A 104 3.04 -28.23 -3.66
C THR A 104 2.64 -29.16 -2.52
N LEU A 105 2.77 -28.68 -1.30
CA LEU A 105 2.26 -29.35 -0.10
C LEU A 105 0.83 -28.88 0.16
N ALA A 106 -0.10 -29.82 0.24
CA ALA A 106 -1.48 -29.55 0.62
C ALA A 106 -1.65 -29.57 2.15
N ASP A 107 -2.76 -29.00 2.61
CA ASP A 107 -3.16 -29.10 4.01
C ASP A 107 -3.36 -30.57 4.40
N GLY A 108 -2.80 -30.96 5.55
CA GLY A 108 -2.81 -32.33 6.04
C GLY A 108 -1.76 -33.26 5.44
N ASP A 109 -0.93 -32.79 4.50
CA ASP A 109 0.16 -33.62 3.94
C ASP A 109 1.16 -34.04 5.02
N SER A 110 1.69 -35.25 4.89
CA SER A 110 2.76 -35.74 5.77
C SER A 110 4.12 -35.58 5.09
N VAL A 111 5.01 -34.83 5.72
CA VAL A 111 6.38 -34.59 5.25
C VAL A 111 7.40 -35.04 6.28
N GLU A 112 8.56 -35.50 5.82
CA GLU A 112 9.69 -35.71 6.73
C GLU A 112 10.36 -34.38 7.06
N PHE A 113 10.42 -34.06 8.35
CA PHE A 113 11.09 -32.87 8.86
C PHE A 113 11.98 -33.20 10.06
N ASN A 114 13.27 -32.89 9.95
CA ASN A 114 14.30 -33.25 10.94
C ASN A 114 14.31 -34.75 11.29
N GLY A 115 14.12 -35.62 10.30
CA GLY A 115 14.16 -37.07 10.46
C GLY A 115 12.93 -37.68 11.13
N SER A 116 11.80 -36.97 11.14
CA SER A 116 10.53 -37.49 11.65
C SER A 116 9.36 -36.88 10.90
N ALA A 117 8.27 -37.64 10.73
CA ALA A 117 7.07 -37.16 10.06
C ALA A 117 6.46 -35.97 10.82
N ALA A 118 5.97 -34.99 10.07
CA ALA A 118 5.13 -33.89 10.52
C ALA A 118 3.97 -33.72 9.54
N THR A 119 2.84 -33.23 10.03
CA THR A 119 1.67 -32.88 9.23
C THR A 119 1.72 -31.39 8.90
N VAL A 120 1.44 -31.03 7.65
CA VAL A 120 1.31 -29.65 7.20
C VAL A 120 -0.04 -29.10 7.64
N ASP A 121 -0.04 -27.93 8.26
CA ASP A 121 -1.25 -27.17 8.64
C ASP A 121 -1.14 -25.77 8.01
N LEU A 122 -1.95 -25.49 6.99
CA LEU A 122 -1.81 -24.28 6.18
C LEU A 122 -2.44 -23.05 6.85
N ASN A 123 -1.72 -21.92 6.78
CA ASN A 123 -2.24 -20.60 7.12
C ASN A 123 -2.06 -19.65 5.93
N ALA A 124 -2.92 -19.81 4.92
CA ALA A 124 -2.88 -19.01 3.70
C ALA A 124 -2.97 -17.50 3.97
N SER A 125 -3.81 -17.08 4.92
CA SER A 125 -3.96 -15.66 5.30
C SER A 125 -2.67 -15.05 5.88
N ALA A 126 -1.83 -15.86 6.52
CA ALA A 126 -0.55 -15.42 7.07
C ALA A 126 0.63 -15.64 6.10
N GLY A 127 0.40 -16.28 4.94
CA GLY A 127 1.47 -16.67 4.03
C GLY A 127 2.45 -17.66 4.67
N SER A 128 1.96 -18.55 5.51
CA SER A 128 2.79 -19.52 6.24
C SER A 128 2.07 -20.85 6.44
N PHE A 129 2.82 -21.87 6.86
CA PHE A 129 2.25 -23.13 7.32
C PHE A 129 3.01 -23.63 8.54
N ASP A 130 2.31 -24.38 9.38
CA ASP A 130 2.86 -25.06 10.53
C ASP A 130 3.19 -26.51 10.18
N LEU A 131 4.29 -27.02 10.74
CA LEU A 131 4.58 -28.44 10.78
C LEU A 131 4.20 -28.97 12.15
N VAL A 132 3.13 -29.77 12.19
CA VAL A 132 2.53 -30.29 13.41
C VAL A 132 2.96 -31.72 13.66
N ARG A 133 3.33 -32.04 14.90
CA ARG A 133 3.63 -33.40 15.35
C ARG A 133 2.94 -33.67 16.67
N ASP A 134 2.22 -34.79 16.75
CA ASP A 134 1.45 -35.19 17.94
C ASP A 134 0.52 -34.06 18.45
N GLY A 135 -0.06 -33.29 17.54
CA GLY A 135 -0.94 -32.16 17.84
C GLY A 135 -0.24 -30.89 18.32
N ASN A 136 1.10 -30.82 18.27
CA ASN A 136 1.88 -29.64 18.64
C ASN A 136 2.60 -29.07 17.43
N VAL A 137 2.55 -27.75 17.27
CA VAL A 137 3.36 -27.04 16.26
C VAL A 137 4.84 -27.21 16.60
N THR A 138 5.60 -27.78 15.68
CA THR A 138 7.05 -27.98 15.83
C THR A 138 7.85 -26.85 15.21
N THR A 139 7.35 -26.28 14.12
CA THR A 139 7.92 -25.11 13.45
C THR A 139 6.84 -24.45 12.60
N THR A 140 6.95 -23.14 12.43
CA THR A 140 6.19 -22.36 11.46
C THR A 140 7.16 -21.96 10.35
N VAL A 141 6.78 -22.18 9.10
CA VAL A 141 7.57 -21.85 7.92
C VAL A 141 6.78 -20.86 7.08
N ALA A 142 7.36 -19.69 6.82
CA ALA A 142 6.72 -18.63 6.04
C ALA A 142 7.24 -18.59 4.60
N VAL A 143 6.50 -17.89 3.73
CA VAL A 143 6.99 -17.53 2.40
C VAL A 143 8.37 -16.85 2.50
N ASN A 144 9.29 -17.23 1.60
CA ASN A 144 10.72 -16.88 1.59
C ASN A 144 11.62 -17.66 2.56
N ASP A 145 11.07 -18.37 3.54
CA ASP A 145 11.90 -19.21 4.39
C ASP A 145 12.49 -20.36 3.59
N SER A 146 13.68 -20.78 3.99
CA SER A 146 14.35 -21.94 3.42
C SER A 146 14.56 -23.02 4.47
N PHE A 147 14.27 -24.26 4.11
CA PHE A 147 14.40 -25.42 4.98
C PHE A 147 14.87 -26.65 4.21
N ALA A 148 15.25 -27.70 4.93
CA ALA A 148 15.64 -28.97 4.33
C ALA A 148 14.39 -29.79 3.97
N TYR A 149 14.24 -30.13 2.69
CA TYR A 149 13.18 -30.99 2.17
C TYR A 149 13.77 -31.99 1.19
N GLU A 150 13.53 -33.29 1.42
CA GLU A 150 14.10 -34.40 0.63
C GLU A 150 15.62 -34.30 0.40
N GLY A 151 16.36 -33.80 1.39
CA GLY A 151 17.81 -33.61 1.30
C GLY A 151 18.26 -32.36 0.53
N ASN A 152 17.33 -31.55 0.04
CA ASN A 152 17.60 -30.31 -0.68
C ASN A 152 17.34 -29.09 0.22
N SER A 153 18.10 -28.01 0.00
CA SER A 153 17.74 -26.69 0.52
C SER A 153 16.61 -26.13 -0.35
N THR A 154 15.46 -25.91 0.26
CA THR A 154 14.20 -25.63 -0.43
C THR A 154 13.59 -24.36 0.12
N THR A 155 13.14 -23.47 -0.77
CA THR A 155 12.50 -22.20 -0.42
C THR A 155 10.99 -22.30 -0.57
N VAL A 156 10.24 -21.78 0.40
CA VAL A 156 8.79 -21.60 0.28
C VAL A 156 8.49 -20.45 -0.66
N TYR A 157 7.90 -20.75 -1.81
CA TYR A 157 7.65 -19.81 -2.89
C TYR A 157 6.31 -19.09 -2.74
N SER A 158 5.26 -19.81 -2.36
CA SER A 158 3.94 -19.24 -2.04
C SER A 158 3.22 -20.14 -1.05
N VAL A 159 2.29 -19.55 -0.29
CA VAL A 159 1.32 -20.28 0.51
C VAL A 159 -0.05 -19.71 0.21
N THR A 160 -0.95 -20.56 -0.25
CA THR A 160 -2.31 -20.23 -0.68
C THR A 160 -3.28 -21.25 -0.11
N GLU A 161 -4.58 -21.06 -0.31
CA GLU A 161 -5.59 -22.05 0.08
C GLU A 161 -5.39 -23.39 -0.65
N ASP A 162 -4.83 -23.36 -1.87
CA ASP A 162 -4.55 -24.56 -2.67
C ASP A 162 -3.31 -25.34 -2.17
N GLY A 163 -2.44 -24.70 -1.38
CA GLY A 163 -1.20 -25.32 -0.89
C GLY A 163 -0.02 -24.37 -0.71
N ALA A 164 1.04 -24.92 -0.13
CA ALA A 164 2.36 -24.31 -0.03
C ALA A 164 3.26 -24.79 -1.17
N THR A 165 3.57 -23.90 -2.12
CA THR A 165 4.49 -24.22 -3.22
C THR A 165 5.93 -24.07 -2.76
N LEU A 166 6.71 -25.12 -2.95
CA LEU A 166 8.12 -25.21 -2.63
C LEU A 166 8.95 -25.18 -3.92
N VAL A 167 10.11 -24.55 -3.86
CA VAL A 167 11.05 -24.49 -4.98
C VAL A 167 12.46 -24.80 -4.48
N TRP A 168 13.16 -25.68 -5.19
CA TRP A 168 14.58 -25.97 -4.95
C TRP A 168 15.30 -26.21 -6.27
N GLY A 169 16.62 -26.22 -6.22
CA GLY A 169 17.46 -26.31 -7.41
C GLY A 169 18.80 -25.64 -7.21
N GLU A 170 19.60 -25.63 -8.27
CA GLU A 170 20.90 -24.97 -8.26
C GLU A 170 20.72 -23.51 -8.72
N PRO A 171 21.47 -22.56 -8.13
CA PRO A 171 21.36 -21.16 -8.50
C PRO A 171 22.08 -20.85 -9.82
N TYR A 172 21.71 -19.73 -10.45
CA TYR A 172 22.30 -19.29 -11.72
C TYR A 172 23.01 -17.95 -11.54
N THR A 173 24.21 -17.83 -12.09
CA THR A 173 24.91 -16.55 -12.21
C THR A 173 24.58 -15.91 -13.55
N ILE A 174 24.19 -14.64 -13.51
CA ILE A 174 23.91 -13.86 -14.72
C ILE A 174 25.17 -13.14 -15.22
N TYR A 175 25.38 -13.14 -16.53
CA TYR A 175 26.48 -12.43 -17.19
C TYR A 175 25.93 -11.55 -18.29
N ALA A 176 25.81 -10.25 -18.01
CA ALA A 176 25.31 -9.26 -18.96
C ALA A 176 26.35 -8.98 -20.07
N ASP A 177 25.87 -8.92 -21.32
CA ASP A 177 26.63 -8.50 -22.48
C ASP A 177 25.91 -7.35 -23.21
N ASN A 178 26.36 -6.13 -22.92
CA ASN A 178 25.83 -4.91 -23.53
C ASN A 178 26.04 -4.85 -25.06
N ALA A 179 27.08 -5.48 -25.60
CA ALA A 179 27.35 -5.41 -27.04
C ALA A 179 26.30 -6.17 -27.84
N THR A 180 25.82 -7.28 -27.30
CA THR A 180 24.80 -8.12 -27.93
C THR A 180 23.38 -7.83 -27.41
N ARG A 181 23.24 -7.04 -26.34
CA ARG A 181 21.98 -6.84 -25.59
C ARG A 181 21.37 -8.17 -25.12
N THR A 182 22.25 -9.06 -24.67
CA THR A 182 21.87 -10.38 -24.13
C THR A 182 22.56 -10.61 -22.80
N PHE A 183 22.02 -11.50 -21.97
CA PHE A 183 22.76 -12.02 -20.83
C PHE A 183 22.77 -13.54 -20.87
N ARG A 184 23.85 -14.13 -20.36
CA ARG A 184 23.91 -15.57 -20.10
C ARG A 184 23.45 -15.84 -18.67
N ALA A 185 22.55 -16.78 -18.47
CA ALA A 185 22.31 -17.40 -17.18
C ALA A 185 23.07 -18.73 -17.15
N VAL A 186 24.00 -18.88 -16.21
CA VAL A 186 24.87 -20.06 -16.12
C VAL A 186 24.64 -20.73 -14.77
N GLN A 187 24.29 -22.01 -14.78
CA GLN A 187 24.12 -22.80 -13.58
C GLN A 187 25.42 -22.82 -12.77
N THR A 188 25.29 -22.61 -11.46
CA THR A 188 26.39 -22.72 -10.52
C THR A 188 26.13 -23.84 -9.54
N PHE A 189 27.17 -24.61 -9.22
CA PHE A 189 27.05 -25.77 -8.34
C PHE A 189 27.53 -25.45 -6.93
N ASN A 190 26.81 -25.91 -5.92
CA ASN A 190 27.35 -25.98 -4.57
C ASN A 190 28.38 -27.13 -4.45
N VAL A 191 29.63 -26.84 -4.82
CA VAL A 191 30.72 -27.82 -4.82
C VAL A 191 30.90 -28.46 -3.46
N SER A 192 30.90 -27.67 -2.38
CA SER A 192 31.08 -28.20 -1.02
C SER A 192 29.98 -29.18 -0.62
N GLN A 193 28.71 -28.91 -0.95
CA GLN A 193 27.61 -29.83 -0.69
C GLN A 193 27.75 -31.11 -1.50
N ARG A 194 28.13 -31.01 -2.78
CA ARG A 194 28.33 -32.17 -3.66
C ARG A 194 29.45 -33.07 -3.17
N LEU A 195 30.58 -32.50 -2.77
CA LEU A 195 31.70 -33.25 -2.22
C LEU A 195 31.36 -33.91 -0.88
N ALA A 196 30.58 -33.23 -0.02
CA ALA A 196 30.13 -33.81 1.24
C ALA A 196 29.14 -34.98 1.06
N ALA A 197 28.35 -34.96 -0.02
CA ALA A 197 27.41 -36.03 -0.36
C ALA A 197 28.09 -37.25 -1.00
N ASP A 198 29.27 -37.08 -1.61
CA ASP A 198 30.01 -38.17 -2.25
C ASP A 198 31.05 -38.79 -1.30
N SER A 199 30.74 -39.99 -0.81
CA SER A 199 31.62 -40.78 0.05
C SER A 199 32.98 -41.15 -0.59
N ALA A 200 33.09 -41.16 -1.92
CA ALA A 200 34.31 -41.53 -2.64
C ALA A 200 35.39 -40.44 -2.59
N VAL A 201 35.02 -39.18 -2.40
CA VAL A 201 35.90 -38.01 -2.58
C VAL A 201 35.98 -37.13 -1.36
N GLU A 202 37.14 -36.54 -1.08
CA GLU A 202 37.31 -35.62 0.04
C GLU A 202 36.34 -34.42 -0.02
N ASN A 203 35.97 -33.88 1.14
CA ASN A 203 34.99 -32.78 1.24
C ASN A 203 35.56 -31.41 0.81
N GLN A 204 36.80 -31.40 0.30
CA GLN A 204 37.53 -30.21 -0.09
C GLN A 204 38.30 -30.49 -1.38
N THR A 205 38.44 -29.46 -2.20
CA THR A 205 39.28 -29.46 -3.38
C THR A 205 40.73 -29.17 -3.01
N VAL A 206 41.66 -29.54 -3.91
CA VAL A 206 43.05 -29.14 -3.86
C VAL A 206 43.41 -28.35 -5.11
N THR A 207 44.06 -27.20 -4.94
CA THR A 207 44.63 -26.43 -6.06
C THR A 207 46.05 -26.89 -6.33
N ARG A 208 46.40 -27.14 -7.60
CA ARG A 208 47.76 -27.54 -8.01
C ARG A 208 48.53 -26.39 -8.65
N ASP A 209 49.80 -26.63 -8.98
CA ASP A 209 50.72 -25.64 -9.57
C ASP A 209 50.23 -25.06 -10.91
N ASP A 210 49.29 -25.73 -11.59
CA ASP A 210 48.63 -25.26 -12.80
C ASP A 210 47.49 -24.26 -12.53
N GLY A 211 47.19 -23.98 -11.26
CA GLY A 211 46.12 -23.09 -10.80
C GLY A 211 44.73 -23.71 -10.85
N ASN A 212 44.59 -24.97 -11.27
CA ASN A 212 43.30 -25.63 -11.36
C ASN A 212 42.93 -26.33 -10.04
N GLU A 213 41.63 -26.42 -9.78
CA GLU A 213 41.09 -27.19 -8.66
C GLU A 213 40.83 -28.63 -9.04
N TYR A 214 41.12 -29.53 -8.09
CA TYR A 214 40.97 -30.96 -8.26
C TYR A 214 40.20 -31.55 -7.07
N VAL A 215 39.42 -32.59 -7.37
CA VAL A 215 38.78 -33.46 -6.39
C VAL A 215 39.74 -34.59 -6.04
N VAL A 216 39.81 -34.98 -4.76
CA VAL A 216 40.71 -36.05 -4.27
C VAL A 216 39.90 -37.29 -3.91
N TYR A 217 40.22 -38.44 -4.50
CA TYR A 217 39.59 -39.71 -4.16
C TYR A 217 40.18 -40.33 -2.89
N ARG A 218 39.34 -40.58 -1.88
CA ARG A 218 39.77 -41.12 -0.58
C ARG A 218 40.44 -42.49 -0.68
N ALA A 219 40.03 -43.31 -1.64
CA ALA A 219 40.47 -44.70 -1.74
C ALA A 219 41.96 -44.84 -2.10
N ASN A 220 42.51 -43.92 -2.89
CA ASN A 220 43.85 -44.04 -3.45
C ASN A 220 44.62 -42.70 -3.53
N GLY A 221 44.03 -41.59 -3.10
CA GLY A 221 44.62 -40.25 -3.18
C GLY A 221 44.78 -39.73 -4.61
N THR A 222 44.20 -40.39 -5.61
CA THR A 222 44.20 -39.89 -6.99
C THR A 222 43.31 -38.67 -7.11
N THR A 223 43.53 -37.88 -8.16
CA THR A 223 42.84 -36.61 -8.35
C THR A 223 42.21 -36.52 -9.72
N GLU A 224 41.04 -35.90 -9.78
CA GLU A 224 40.35 -35.54 -11.01
C GLU A 224 40.13 -34.02 -11.04
N LEU A 225 40.22 -33.42 -12.23
CA LEU A 225 39.96 -31.98 -12.41
C LEU A 225 38.51 -31.67 -11.99
N LEU A 226 38.28 -30.62 -11.21
CA LEU A 226 36.95 -30.30 -10.70
C LEU A 226 35.92 -30.14 -11.82
N SER A 227 36.30 -29.53 -12.95
CA SER A 227 35.43 -29.36 -14.11
C SER A 227 35.13 -30.66 -14.88
N SER A 228 35.92 -31.71 -14.68
CA SER A 228 35.64 -33.06 -15.20
C SER A 228 34.69 -33.84 -14.27
N TYR A 229 34.85 -33.63 -12.96
CA TYR A 229 33.98 -34.23 -11.94
C TYR A 229 32.57 -33.63 -11.93
N LEU A 230 32.46 -32.30 -12.10
CA LEU A 230 31.16 -31.63 -12.14
C LEU A 230 30.42 -31.95 -13.44
N PRO A 231 29.07 -32.06 -13.41
CA PRO A 231 28.29 -32.14 -14.63
C PRO A 231 28.42 -30.84 -15.44
N ALA A 232 28.14 -30.93 -16.74
CA ALA A 232 28.07 -29.74 -17.58
C ALA A 232 26.99 -28.78 -17.03
N PRO A 233 27.29 -27.49 -16.84
CA PRO A 233 26.31 -26.52 -16.36
C PRO A 233 25.24 -26.32 -17.43
N ASP A 234 23.99 -26.21 -16.98
CA ASP A 234 22.92 -25.65 -17.81
C ASP A 234 23.20 -24.17 -18.06
N GLU A 235 23.03 -23.75 -19.32
CA GLU A 235 23.29 -22.39 -19.76
C GLU A 235 22.22 -21.92 -20.75
N ALA A 236 21.71 -20.71 -20.53
CA ALA A 236 20.79 -20.05 -21.44
C ALA A 236 21.29 -18.66 -21.83
N VAL A 237 21.08 -18.27 -23.09
CA VAL A 237 21.32 -16.91 -23.57
C VAL A 237 19.96 -16.23 -23.78
N ILE A 238 19.71 -15.16 -23.03
CA ILE A 238 18.43 -14.47 -22.99
C ILE A 238 18.63 -13.05 -23.52
N SER A 239 17.72 -12.60 -24.38
CA SER A 239 17.82 -11.29 -25.05
C SER A 239 16.97 -10.23 -24.36
N GLU A 240 17.32 -8.97 -24.57
CA GLU A 240 16.40 -7.85 -24.30
C GLU A 240 15.05 -8.08 -25.01
N GLY A 241 13.94 -7.82 -24.31
CA GLY A 241 12.57 -8.09 -24.73
C GLY A 241 12.05 -9.50 -24.42
N SER A 242 12.89 -10.43 -23.95
CA SER A 242 12.43 -11.75 -23.51
C SER A 242 11.66 -11.68 -22.19
N THR A 243 10.72 -12.61 -22.00
CA THR A 243 10.02 -12.80 -20.72
C THR A 243 10.74 -13.86 -19.88
N VAL A 244 10.87 -13.59 -18.58
CA VAL A 244 11.42 -14.46 -17.55
C VAL A 244 10.57 -14.37 -16.29
N THR A 245 10.80 -15.25 -15.32
CA THR A 245 10.30 -15.03 -13.95
C THR A 245 11.39 -14.34 -13.14
N TYR A 246 11.09 -13.17 -12.58
CA TYR A 246 11.99 -12.46 -11.67
C TYR A 246 11.22 -11.95 -10.44
N ALA A 247 11.77 -12.20 -9.24
CA ALA A 247 11.14 -11.86 -7.97
C ALA A 247 9.70 -12.37 -7.86
N ARG A 248 9.43 -13.56 -8.42
CA ARG A 248 8.10 -14.20 -8.55
C ARG A 248 7.08 -13.49 -9.44
N ASN A 249 7.52 -12.50 -10.20
CA ASN A 249 6.71 -11.83 -11.19
C ASN A 249 7.09 -12.31 -12.58
N GLU A 250 6.12 -12.32 -13.49
CA GLU A 250 6.40 -12.37 -14.91
C GLU A 250 7.03 -11.03 -15.32
N ALA A 251 8.31 -11.08 -15.68
CA ALA A 251 9.12 -9.91 -15.94
C ALA A 251 9.67 -9.94 -17.37
N VAL A 252 9.75 -8.76 -17.97
CA VAL A 252 10.44 -8.56 -19.25
C VAL A 252 11.86 -8.11 -18.97
N VAL A 253 12.80 -8.63 -19.74
CA VAL A 253 14.18 -8.14 -19.81
C VAL A 253 14.15 -6.81 -20.54
N GLU A 254 14.00 -5.72 -19.81
CA GLU A 254 13.77 -4.39 -20.41
C GLU A 254 15.06 -3.80 -20.98
N ASN A 255 16.20 -3.99 -20.31
CA ASN A 255 17.47 -3.52 -20.81
C ASN A 255 18.64 -4.39 -20.34
N VAL A 256 19.59 -4.66 -21.23
CA VAL A 256 20.88 -5.24 -20.86
C VAL A 256 21.99 -4.22 -21.14
N SER A 257 22.72 -3.82 -20.11
CA SER A 257 23.75 -2.79 -20.18
C SER A 257 25.04 -3.22 -19.51
N ALA A 258 26.01 -2.30 -19.43
CA ALA A 258 27.25 -2.52 -18.68
C ALA A 258 27.01 -2.63 -17.16
N ASP A 259 25.92 -2.06 -16.65
CA ASP A 259 25.57 -2.08 -15.23
C ASP A 259 24.91 -3.41 -14.82
N GLY A 260 24.34 -4.14 -15.78
CA GLY A 260 23.65 -5.41 -15.54
C GLY A 260 22.42 -5.62 -16.42
N VAL A 261 21.46 -6.35 -15.88
CA VAL A 261 20.17 -6.67 -16.52
C VAL A 261 19.06 -5.97 -15.76
N ARG A 262 18.27 -5.14 -16.45
CA ARG A 262 17.08 -4.49 -15.90
C ARG A 262 15.85 -5.32 -16.22
N PHE A 263 15.22 -5.87 -15.20
CA PHE A 263 13.93 -6.53 -15.28
C PHE A 263 12.81 -5.52 -15.03
N ALA A 264 11.70 -5.65 -15.75
CA ALA A 264 10.51 -4.84 -15.55
C ALA A 264 9.27 -5.72 -15.50
N TRP A 265 8.40 -5.49 -14.53
CA TRP A 265 7.14 -6.20 -14.37
C TRP A 265 6.05 -5.21 -13.94
N THR A 266 4.80 -5.66 -14.00
CA THR A 266 3.65 -4.92 -13.46
C THR A 266 3.08 -5.66 -12.26
N GLY A 267 2.57 -4.92 -11.28
CA GLY A 267 1.89 -5.51 -10.12
C GLY A 267 1.04 -4.48 -9.38
N PRO A 268 0.29 -4.93 -8.36
CA PRO A 268 -0.55 -4.05 -7.55
C PRO A 268 0.31 -3.09 -6.70
N SER A 269 -0.05 -1.81 -6.73
CA SER A 269 0.46 -0.80 -5.79
C SER A 269 -0.72 -0.15 -5.07
N GLU A 270 -0.69 -0.14 -3.75
CA GLU A 270 -1.60 0.70 -2.96
C GLU A 270 -1.17 2.16 -3.05
N ASN A 271 -2.14 3.05 -3.21
CA ASN A 271 -1.95 4.50 -3.25
C ASN A 271 -2.98 5.12 -2.31
N SER A 272 -2.64 6.27 -1.74
CA SER A 272 -3.57 7.04 -0.90
C SER A 272 -3.73 8.48 -1.36
N VAL A 273 -4.87 9.07 -1.03
CA VAL A 273 -5.22 10.47 -1.24
C VAL A 273 -5.75 11.03 0.07
N GLU A 274 -5.04 12.00 0.63
CA GLU A 274 -5.49 12.74 1.81
C GLU A 274 -6.64 13.68 1.44
N LEU A 275 -7.66 13.69 2.29
CA LEU A 275 -8.86 14.51 2.18
C LEU A 275 -8.86 15.54 3.32
N GLU A 276 -9.05 16.80 2.96
CA GLU A 276 -9.15 17.91 3.92
C GLU A 276 -10.39 18.75 3.60
N GLU A 277 -11.13 19.19 4.61
CA GLU A 277 -12.35 20.00 4.43
C GLU A 277 -12.13 21.19 3.49
N GLY A 278 -12.91 21.24 2.41
CA GLY A 278 -12.88 22.31 1.41
C GLY A 278 -11.67 22.31 0.48
N SER A 279 -10.79 21.31 0.56
CA SER A 279 -9.66 21.16 -0.36
C SER A 279 -10.10 20.57 -1.70
N ASN A 280 -9.27 20.77 -2.72
CA ASN A 280 -9.49 20.18 -4.03
C ASN A 280 -8.56 18.97 -4.19
N VAL A 281 -9.15 17.80 -4.44
CA VAL A 281 -8.44 16.55 -4.74
C VAL A 281 -8.65 16.18 -6.20
N THR A 282 -7.68 15.50 -6.82
CA THR A 282 -7.83 15.02 -8.20
C THR A 282 -7.87 13.51 -8.19
N LEU A 283 -8.99 12.94 -8.63
CA LEU A 283 -9.25 11.51 -8.70
C LEU A 283 -9.47 11.15 -10.17
N SER A 284 -8.64 10.26 -10.72
CA SER A 284 -8.69 9.86 -12.15
C SER A 284 -8.83 11.04 -13.13
N ASP A 285 -7.97 12.05 -12.99
CA ASP A 285 -7.97 13.31 -13.76
C ASP A 285 -9.20 14.23 -13.57
N VAL A 286 -10.10 13.93 -12.64
CA VAL A 286 -11.27 14.76 -12.29
C VAL A 286 -11.04 15.42 -10.94
N GLN A 287 -11.12 16.76 -10.92
CA GLN A 287 -11.03 17.54 -9.69
C GLN A 287 -12.35 17.46 -8.90
N HIS A 288 -12.25 17.16 -7.62
CA HIS A 288 -13.36 17.17 -6.66
C HIS A 288 -13.02 18.11 -5.49
N VAL A 289 -14.05 18.75 -4.92
CA VAL A 289 -13.95 19.43 -3.63
C VAL A 289 -14.40 18.47 -2.53
N VAL A 290 -13.65 18.45 -1.43
CA VAL A 290 -13.93 17.63 -0.25
C VAL A 290 -14.88 18.37 0.68
N TYR A 291 -15.89 17.68 1.18
CA TYR A 291 -16.79 18.19 2.21
C TYR A 291 -17.11 17.11 3.24
N PHE A 292 -16.94 17.44 4.52
CA PHE A 292 -17.35 16.59 5.63
C PHE A 292 -18.65 17.13 6.23
N PRO A 293 -19.81 16.51 5.93
CA PRO A 293 -21.07 16.88 6.59
C PRO A 293 -21.03 16.65 8.11
N ASP A 294 -20.29 15.63 8.56
CA ASP A 294 -20.05 15.30 9.97
C ASP A 294 -18.70 14.58 10.16
N GLU A 295 -18.46 14.00 11.36
CA GLU A 295 -17.21 13.30 11.71
C GLU A 295 -17.17 11.84 11.21
N GLU A 296 -18.21 11.36 10.52
CA GLU A 296 -18.35 9.96 10.08
C GLU A 296 -18.49 9.82 8.56
N HIS A 297 -18.81 10.90 7.84
CA HIS A 297 -19.08 10.88 6.42
C HIS A 297 -18.28 11.93 5.65
N VAL A 298 -17.95 11.61 4.41
CA VAL A 298 -17.33 12.51 3.43
C VAL A 298 -18.14 12.54 2.14
N GLN A 299 -18.25 13.72 1.55
CA GLN A 299 -18.83 13.95 0.23
C GLN A 299 -17.76 14.55 -0.69
N LEU A 300 -17.68 14.03 -1.91
CA LEU A 300 -16.76 14.49 -2.94
C LEU A 300 -17.57 15.04 -4.11
N SER A 301 -17.49 16.34 -4.34
CA SER A 301 -18.25 17.00 -5.40
C SER A 301 -17.35 17.42 -6.56
N PRO A 302 -17.65 17.06 -7.82
CA PRO A 302 -16.93 17.59 -8.97
C PRO A 302 -17.28 19.07 -9.27
N ASP A 303 -18.33 19.62 -8.63
CA ASP A 303 -18.73 21.03 -8.78
C ASP A 303 -18.09 21.91 -7.71
N VAL A 304 -16.84 22.29 -7.97
CA VAL A 304 -16.07 23.22 -7.11
C VAL A 304 -16.75 24.60 -7.02
N GLY A 305 -17.55 24.98 -8.01
CA GLY A 305 -18.27 26.27 -8.06
C GLY A 305 -19.40 26.34 -7.03
N GLU A 306 -20.20 25.27 -6.94
CA GLU A 306 -21.33 25.14 -6.01
C GLU A 306 -20.91 25.28 -4.54
N TYR A 307 -19.77 24.68 -4.16
CA TYR A 307 -19.21 24.82 -2.82
C TYR A 307 -18.86 26.27 -2.46
N GLN A 308 -18.21 26.99 -3.38
CA GLN A 308 -17.83 28.39 -3.15
C GLN A 308 -19.04 29.33 -3.09
N GLU A 309 -20.08 29.09 -3.88
CA GLU A 309 -21.32 29.88 -3.83
C GLU A 309 -22.10 29.65 -2.53
N THR A 310 -22.12 28.42 -2.04
CA THR A 310 -22.80 28.06 -0.79
C THR A 310 -22.08 28.64 0.42
N ARG A 311 -20.74 28.61 0.48
CA ARG A 311 -19.95 29.30 1.52
C ARG A 311 -20.24 30.80 1.57
N LYS A 312 -20.29 31.47 0.41
CA LYS A 312 -20.67 32.90 0.34
C LYS A 312 -22.08 33.16 0.86
N THR A 313 -23.02 32.25 0.58
CA THR A 313 -24.41 32.35 1.05
C THR A 313 -24.51 32.20 2.56
N GLN A 314 -23.78 31.25 3.15
CA GLN A 314 -23.68 31.06 4.60
C GLN A 314 -23.05 32.28 5.30
N ASP A 315 -21.99 32.84 4.76
CA ASP A 315 -21.36 34.06 5.30
C ASP A 315 -22.29 35.26 5.22
N ALA A 316 -23.00 35.44 4.10
CA ALA A 316 -24.01 36.48 3.95
C ALA A 316 -25.16 36.30 4.95
N PHE A 317 -25.58 35.07 5.24
CA PHE A 317 -26.58 34.75 6.25
C PHE A 317 -26.09 35.11 7.66
N LYS A 318 -24.88 34.67 8.05
CA LYS A 318 -24.25 35.02 9.33
C LYS A 318 -24.09 36.53 9.49
N GLN A 319 -23.69 37.24 8.43
CA GLN A 319 -23.58 38.69 8.43
C GLN A 319 -24.94 39.37 8.66
N ARG A 320 -26.00 38.91 7.99
CA ARG A 320 -27.38 39.41 8.20
C ARG A 320 -27.86 39.13 9.63
N GLN A 321 -27.58 37.94 10.16
CA GLN A 321 -27.92 37.57 11.53
C GLN A 321 -27.19 38.46 12.55
N ASN A 322 -25.88 38.68 12.37
CA ASN A 322 -25.09 39.60 13.20
C ASN A 322 -25.61 41.04 13.12
N GLY A 323 -26.03 41.50 11.93
CA GLY A 323 -26.69 42.79 11.75
C GLY A 323 -28.02 42.91 12.50
N LEU A 324 -28.87 41.88 12.43
CA LEU A 324 -30.15 41.80 13.14
C LEU A 324 -29.95 41.77 14.67
N TRP A 325 -28.95 41.05 15.17
CA TRP A 325 -28.54 41.11 16.57
C TRP A 325 -28.07 42.52 16.97
N GLY A 326 -27.30 43.19 16.12
CA GLY A 326 -26.87 44.58 16.33
C GLY A 326 -28.05 45.55 16.46
N VAL A 327 -29.05 45.44 15.60
CA VAL A 327 -30.28 46.26 15.66
C VAL A 327 -31.07 45.98 16.94
N THR A 328 -31.16 44.71 17.36
CA THR A 328 -31.87 44.30 18.58
C THR A 328 -31.20 44.88 19.83
N ILE A 329 -29.87 44.77 19.93
CA ILE A 329 -29.08 45.31 21.04
C ILE A 329 -29.16 46.84 21.10
N LEU A 330 -29.00 47.51 19.95
CA LEU A 330 -29.06 48.97 19.86
C LEU A 330 -30.44 49.51 20.23
N SER A 331 -31.51 48.83 19.80
CA SER A 331 -32.89 49.20 20.15
C SER A 331 -33.14 49.01 21.64
N GLY A 332 -32.67 47.91 22.24
CA GLY A 332 -32.74 47.66 23.68
C GLY A 332 -31.98 48.71 24.51
N ALA A 333 -30.74 49.02 24.13
CA ALA A 333 -29.91 50.03 24.79
C ALA A 333 -30.52 51.45 24.67
N SER A 334 -31.04 51.80 23.50
CA SER A 334 -31.74 53.08 23.28
C SER A 334 -33.00 53.19 24.12
N THR A 335 -33.77 52.11 24.21
CA THR A 335 -34.97 52.01 25.05
C THR A 335 -34.62 52.21 26.53
N PHE A 336 -33.58 51.52 27.01
CA PHE A 336 -33.07 51.67 28.37
C PHE A 336 -32.61 53.10 28.66
N LEU A 337 -31.87 53.72 27.73
CA LEU A 337 -31.36 55.08 27.87
C LEU A 337 -32.50 56.11 27.91
N ILE A 338 -33.55 55.95 27.09
CA ILE A 338 -34.74 56.81 27.12
C ILE A 338 -35.45 56.68 28.47
N ILE A 339 -35.57 55.47 29.03
CA ILE A 339 -36.14 55.26 30.37
C ILE A 339 -35.25 55.94 31.42
N ALA A 340 -33.94 55.73 31.39
CA ALA A 340 -33.00 56.33 32.33
C ALA A 340 -33.07 57.86 32.31
N LEU A 341 -33.11 58.48 31.12
CA LEU A 341 -33.26 59.92 30.97
C LEU A 341 -34.64 60.42 31.42
N ALA A 342 -35.71 59.65 31.24
CA ALA A 342 -37.06 60.02 31.67
C ALA A 342 -37.22 60.00 33.20
N PHE A 343 -36.37 59.25 33.91
CA PHE A 343 -36.34 59.13 35.36
C PHE A 343 -35.17 59.90 36.02
N LEU A 344 -34.40 60.68 35.25
CA LEU A 344 -33.42 61.61 35.85
C LEU A 344 -34.16 62.64 36.73
N PRO A 345 -33.71 62.84 37.99
CA PRO A 345 -34.30 63.85 38.86
C PRO A 345 -34.02 65.24 38.29
N THR A 346 -35.08 66.02 38.06
CA THR A 346 -34.95 67.44 37.69
C THR A 346 -34.40 68.20 38.89
N LYS A 347 -33.24 68.85 38.73
CA LYS A 347 -32.77 69.84 39.71
C LYS A 347 -33.73 71.04 39.65
N ASP A 348 -34.52 71.22 40.71
CA ASP A 348 -35.04 72.54 41.08
C ASP A 348 -33.92 73.41 41.64
#